data_AF-L9Y1R0-F1
#
_entry.id   AF-L9Y1R0-F1
#
_cell.length_a   1.000
_cell.length_b   1.000
_cell.length_c   1.000
_cell.angle_alpha   90.00
_cell.angle_beta   90.00
_cell.angle_gamma   90.00
#
_symmetry.space_group_name_H-M   'P 1'
#
loop_
_entity.id
_entity.type
_entity.pdbx_description
1 polymer ?
#
loop_
_entity_poly.entity_id
_entity_poly.type
_entity_poly.pdbx_seq_one_letter_code
_entity_poly.pdbx_strand_id
1 'polypeptide(L)'
;MLPLSLERTAALVAGTAVGAVVTPALASGIGSAFPRFGSVNVTNNREAVMPSKTAFVVYTLAIILPTVAALVLYLEAPETIAGLITSVAAWTPAPDLSISAHGITVGAWIVLIGGLLAPVVSYRYAVERFDWYALE
;
A
#
# COMPACT_ATOMS: atom_id res chain seq x y z
N MET A 1 32.62 1.23 1.01
CA MET A 1 31.39 1.78 0.40
C MET A 1 31.64 3.23 0.09
N LEU A 2 31.59 3.64 -1.18
CA LEU A 2 31.70 5.06 -1.55
C LEU A 2 30.43 5.80 -1.09
N PRO A 3 30.54 7.05 -0.62
CA PRO A 3 29.38 7.85 -0.23
C PRO A 3 28.45 8.08 -1.43
N LEU A 4 27.14 8.14 -1.17
CA LEU A 4 26.14 8.46 -2.17
C LEU A 4 26.35 9.90 -2.69
N SER A 5 25.94 10.18 -3.94
CA SER A 5 25.93 11.55 -4.46
C SER A 5 25.01 12.44 -3.62
N LEU A 6 25.30 13.75 -3.59
CA LEU A 6 24.50 14.72 -2.86
C LEU A 6 23.04 14.71 -3.32
N GLU A 7 22.80 14.61 -4.62
CA GLU A 7 21.46 14.53 -5.23
C GLU A 7 20.68 13.31 -4.73
N ARG A 8 21.29 12.13 -4.71
CA ARG A 8 20.64 10.90 -4.24
C ARG A 8 20.36 10.98 -2.74
N THR A 9 21.28 11.57 -1.99
CA THR A 9 21.10 11.79 -0.54
C THR A 9 19.93 12.74 -0.28
N ALA A 10 19.86 13.88 -0.98
CA ALA A 10 18.78 14.85 -0.87
C ALA A 10 17.42 14.24 -1.25
N ALA A 11 17.37 13.46 -2.34
CA ALA A 11 16.15 12.77 -2.77
C ALA A 11 15.64 11.77 -1.71
N LEU A 12 16.54 10.98 -1.10
CA LEU A 12 16.18 10.03 -0.05
C LEU A 12 15.69 10.73 1.22
N VAL A 13 16.34 11.81 1.62
CA VAL A 13 15.94 12.63 2.77
C VAL A 13 14.55 13.23 2.54
N ALA A 14 14.33 13.87 1.39
CA ALA A 14 13.04 14.45 1.04
C ALA A 14 11.95 13.38 0.95
N GLY A 15 12.23 12.26 0.29
CA GLY A 15 11.29 11.13 0.19
C GLY A 15 10.92 10.55 1.54
N THR A 16 11.88 10.43 2.46
CA THR A 16 11.63 9.94 3.82
C THR A 16 10.81 10.94 4.64
N ALA A 17 11.12 12.23 4.54
CA ALA A 17 10.34 13.27 5.20
C ALA A 17 8.89 13.31 4.71
N VAL A 18 8.67 13.23 3.38
CA VAL A 18 7.33 13.11 2.79
C VAL A 18 6.64 11.84 3.28
N GLY A 19 7.32 10.69 3.21
CA GLY A 19 6.79 9.41 3.67
C GLY A 19 6.36 9.44 5.13
N ALA A 20 7.14 10.09 6.02
CA ALA A 20 6.81 10.21 7.43
C ALA A 20 5.52 11.01 7.70
N VAL A 21 5.15 11.94 6.83
CA VAL A 21 3.92 12.75 6.95
C VAL A 21 2.73 12.07 6.27
N VAL A 22 2.96 11.49 5.09
CA VAL A 22 1.95 10.88 4.24
C VAL A 22 1.43 9.56 4.82
N THR A 23 2.31 8.80 5.48
CA THR A 23 1.98 7.49 6.04
C THR A 23 0.92 7.57 7.18
N PRO A 24 1.03 8.49 8.16
CA PRO A 24 -0.04 8.73 9.13
C PRO A 24 -1.38 9.09 8.50
N ALA A 25 -1.40 9.93 7.46
CA ALA A 25 -2.63 10.32 6.76
C ALA A 25 -3.36 9.12 6.15
N LEU A 26 -2.61 8.22 5.51
CA LEU A 26 -3.11 6.94 5.02
C LEU A 26 -3.66 6.07 6.16
N ALA A 27 -2.90 5.93 7.24
CA ALA A 27 -3.29 5.14 8.42
C ALA A 27 -4.58 5.65 9.06
N SER A 28 -4.75 6.97 9.20
CA SER A 28 -5.94 7.58 9.78
C SER A 28 -7.21 7.27 8.98
N GLY A 29 -7.17 7.38 7.65
CA GLY A 29 -8.33 7.04 6.81
C GLY A 29 -8.65 5.56 6.79
N ILE A 30 -7.65 4.68 6.76
CA ILE A 30 -7.88 3.23 6.82
C ILE A 30 -8.43 2.85 8.21
N GLY A 31 -7.89 3.42 9.28
CA GLY A 31 -8.37 3.22 10.65
C GLY A 31 -9.81 3.66 10.84
N SER A 32 -10.21 4.79 10.24
CA SER A 32 -11.58 5.30 10.29
C SER A 32 -12.56 4.50 9.41
N ALA A 33 -12.07 3.89 8.32
CA ALA A 33 -12.86 3.04 7.42
C ALA A 33 -13.11 1.64 7.99
N PHE A 34 -12.15 1.09 8.74
CA PHE A 34 -12.23 -0.26 9.32
C PHE A 34 -12.11 -0.24 10.84
N PRO A 35 -12.97 0.51 11.55
CA PRO A 35 -12.88 0.65 12.99
C PRO A 35 -13.25 -0.67 13.70
N ARG A 36 -12.68 -0.88 14.88
CA ARG A 36 -13.04 -2.01 15.76
C ARG A 36 -13.44 -1.46 17.12
N PHE A 37 -14.71 -1.62 17.46
CA PHE A 37 -15.30 -1.09 18.70
C PHE A 37 -15.39 -2.11 19.84
N GLY A 38 -14.95 -3.36 19.61
CA GLY A 38 -14.96 -4.39 20.65
C GLY A 38 -13.78 -4.28 21.61
N SER A 39 -14.08 -4.24 22.91
CA SER A 39 -13.10 -4.38 23.98
C SER A 39 -12.98 -5.84 24.43
N VAL A 40 -11.81 -6.21 24.95
CA VAL A 40 -11.59 -7.48 25.64
C VAL A 40 -11.13 -7.20 27.07
N ASN A 41 -11.66 -7.94 28.03
CA ASN A 41 -11.22 -7.85 29.42
C ASN A 41 -9.83 -8.49 29.56
N VAL A 42 -8.85 -7.68 29.95
CA VAL A 42 -7.47 -8.12 30.21
C VAL A 42 -7.32 -8.53 31.68
N THR A 43 -7.96 -7.80 32.60
CA THR A 43 -8.07 -8.11 34.04
C THR A 43 -9.40 -7.57 34.58
N ASN A 44 -9.76 -7.90 35.82
CA ASN A 44 -11.07 -7.61 36.45
C ASN A 44 -11.52 -6.12 36.43
N ASN A 45 -10.63 -5.18 36.07
CA ASN A 45 -10.97 -3.77 35.89
C ASN A 45 -10.19 -3.10 34.74
N ARG A 46 -9.71 -3.87 33.75
CA ARG A 46 -9.05 -3.33 32.55
C ARG A 46 -9.59 -3.98 31.29
N GLU A 47 -10.12 -3.14 30.42
CA GLU A 47 -10.51 -3.49 29.07
C GLU A 47 -9.51 -2.90 28.07
N ALA A 48 -9.22 -3.65 27.01
CA ALA A 48 -8.41 -3.19 25.90
C ALA A 48 -9.20 -3.29 24.60
N VAL A 49 -9.21 -2.23 23.79
CA VAL A 49 -9.73 -2.29 22.43
C VAL A 49 -8.71 -3.03 21.57
N MET A 50 -9.12 -4.18 21.03
CA MET A 50 -8.23 -4.97 20.19
C MET A 50 -8.02 -4.27 18.84
N PRO A 51 -6.80 -4.31 18.27
CA PRO A 51 -6.55 -3.73 16.95
C PRO A 51 -7.38 -4.42 15.86
N SER A 52 -7.74 -3.64 14.84
CA SER A 52 -8.45 -4.14 13.65
C SER A 52 -7.48 -4.90 12.74
N LYS A 53 -7.68 -6.22 12.61
CA LYS A 53 -6.87 -7.06 11.70
C LYS A 53 -7.07 -6.64 10.23
N THR A 54 -8.29 -6.26 9.88
CA THR A 54 -8.63 -5.77 8.53
C THR A 54 -7.90 -4.47 8.23
N ALA A 55 -7.93 -3.50 9.15
CA ALA A 55 -7.19 -2.25 8.98
C ALA A 55 -5.68 -2.49 8.79
N PHE A 56 -5.11 -3.41 9.57
CA PHE A 56 -3.71 -3.81 9.42
C PHE A 56 -3.39 -4.40 8.04
N VAL A 57 -4.21 -5.34 7.55
CA VAL A 57 -4.01 -5.96 6.22
C VAL A 57 -4.14 -4.92 5.12
N VAL A 58 -5.18 -4.09 5.16
CA VAL A 58 -5.42 -3.06 4.13
C VAL A 58 -4.29 -2.04 4.11
N TYR A 59 -3.86 -1.55 5.27
CA TYR A 59 -2.72 -0.62 5.38
C TYR A 59 -1.42 -1.24 4.86
N THR A 60 -1.17 -2.51 5.18
CA THR A 60 0.00 -3.23 4.70
C THR A 60 0.00 -3.36 3.18
N LEU A 61 -1.15 -3.73 2.58
CA LEU A 61 -1.29 -3.82 1.13
C LEU A 61 -1.16 -2.45 0.45
N ALA A 62 -1.70 -1.39 1.07
CA ALA A 62 -1.61 -0.03 0.56
C ALA A 62 -0.16 0.50 0.51
N ILE A 63 0.76 -0.07 1.29
CA ILE A 63 2.20 0.24 1.22
C ILE A 63 2.93 -0.71 0.27
N ILE A 64 2.68 -2.02 0.39
CA ILE A 64 3.42 -3.04 -0.37
C ILE A 64 3.13 -2.94 -1.86
N LEU A 65 1.86 -2.80 -2.26
CA LEU A 65 1.49 -2.83 -3.69
C LEU A 65 2.13 -1.68 -4.47
N PRO A 66 2.09 -0.41 -4.03
CA PRO A 66 2.78 0.68 -4.72
C PRO A 66 4.30 0.53 -4.70
N THR A 67 4.87 -0.01 -3.61
CA THR A 67 6.31 -0.27 -3.51
C THR A 67 6.75 -1.32 -4.53
N VAL A 68 6.01 -2.42 -4.65
CA VAL A 68 6.27 -3.47 -5.64
C VAL A 68 6.08 -2.91 -7.06
N ALA A 69 5.02 -2.14 -7.31
CA ALA A 69 4.80 -1.51 -8.60
C ALA A 69 5.94 -0.57 -9.00
N ALA A 70 6.42 0.28 -8.08
CA ALA A 70 7.58 1.13 -8.29
C ALA A 70 8.84 0.32 -8.61
N LEU A 71 9.06 -0.80 -7.91
CA LEU A 71 10.19 -1.68 -8.16
C LEU A 71 10.12 -2.35 -9.54
N VAL A 72 8.94 -2.82 -9.95
CA VAL A 72 8.71 -3.41 -11.28
C VAL A 72 9.07 -2.41 -12.37
N LEU A 73 8.62 -1.16 -12.23
CA LEU A 73 8.91 -0.09 -13.19
C LEU A 73 10.39 0.31 -13.17
N TYR A 74 10.98 0.45 -11.98
CA TYR A 74 12.39 0.85 -11.83
C TYR A 74 13.37 -0.18 -12.37
N LEU A 75 13.07 -1.47 -12.22
CA LEU A 75 13.92 -2.56 -12.72
C LEU A 75 13.63 -2.96 -14.17
N GLU A 76 12.71 -2.26 -14.86
CA GLU A 76 12.25 -2.62 -16.20
C GLU A 76 11.82 -4.11 -16.29
N ALA A 77 11.27 -4.63 -15.20
CA ALA A 77 10.92 -6.04 -15.03
C ALA A 77 9.69 -6.56 -15.81
N PRO A 78 8.81 -5.76 -16.47
CA PRO A 78 7.61 -6.30 -17.13
C PRO A 78 7.86 -7.45 -18.11
N GLU A 79 8.93 -7.38 -18.92
CA GLU A 79 9.27 -8.45 -19.87
C GLU A 79 9.72 -9.72 -19.16
N THR A 80 10.56 -9.57 -18.13
CA THR A 80 11.01 -10.71 -17.32
C THR A 80 9.83 -11.39 -16.64
N ILE A 81 8.92 -10.61 -16.05
CA ILE A 81 7.73 -11.12 -15.36
C ILE A 81 6.79 -11.82 -16.34
N ALA A 82 6.51 -11.21 -17.50
CA ALA A 82 5.70 -11.82 -18.54
C ALA A 82 6.27 -13.17 -19.00
N GLY A 83 7.58 -13.21 -19.32
CA GLY A 83 8.26 -14.43 -19.71
C GLY A 83 8.22 -15.50 -18.62
N LEU A 84 8.39 -15.13 -17.35
CA LEU A 84 8.32 -16.05 -16.22
C LEU A 84 6.92 -16.65 -16.08
N ILE A 85 5.88 -15.82 -16.17
CA ILE A 85 4.48 -16.26 -16.12
C ILE A 85 4.18 -17.23 -17.26
N THR A 86 4.56 -16.89 -18.50
CA THR A 86 4.39 -17.78 -19.66
C THR A 86 5.15 -19.09 -19.49
N SER A 87 6.39 -19.04 -18.98
CA SER A 87 7.20 -20.23 -18.75
C SER A 87 6.58 -21.17 -17.71
N VAL A 88 5.94 -20.63 -16.66
CA VAL A 88 5.26 -21.43 -15.64
C VAL A 88 3.93 -21.97 -16.19
N ALA A 89 3.18 -21.15 -16.92
CA ALA A 89 1.90 -21.53 -17.51
C ALA A 89 2.05 -22.69 -18.50
N ALA A 90 3.16 -22.77 -19.24
CA ALA A 90 3.47 -23.86 -20.16
C ALA A 90 3.54 -25.25 -19.50
N TRP A 91 3.73 -25.32 -18.16
CA TRP A 91 3.78 -26.57 -17.41
C TRP A 91 2.43 -26.97 -16.83
N THR A 92 1.38 -26.19 -17.12
CA THR A 92 0.03 -26.42 -16.62
C THR A 92 -0.89 -26.86 -17.76
N PRO A 93 -1.87 -27.75 -17.53
CA PRO A 93 -2.88 -28.11 -18.53
C PRO A 93 -3.90 -26.99 -18.81
N ALA A 94 -3.65 -25.78 -18.30
CA ALA A 94 -4.53 -24.64 -18.44
C ALA A 94 -4.41 -24.02 -19.85
N PRO A 95 -5.45 -23.30 -20.32
CA PRO A 95 -5.35 -22.55 -21.57
C PRO A 95 -4.17 -21.56 -21.55
N ASP A 96 -3.59 -21.29 -22.72
CA ASP A 96 -2.45 -20.39 -22.90
C ASP A 96 -2.73 -19.01 -22.28
N LEU A 97 -2.17 -18.80 -21.08
CA LEU A 97 -2.26 -17.53 -20.37
C LEU A 97 -1.10 -16.64 -20.83
N SER A 98 -1.33 -15.82 -21.85
CA SER A 98 -0.36 -14.79 -22.26
C SER A 98 -0.69 -13.47 -21.58
N ILE A 99 0.19 -13.03 -20.69
CA ILE A 99 0.14 -11.69 -20.11
C ILE A 99 1.20 -10.85 -20.81
N SER A 100 0.79 -9.75 -21.44
CA SER A 100 1.74 -8.87 -22.12
C SER A 100 2.50 -8.00 -21.12
N ALA A 101 3.78 -7.75 -21.41
CA ALA A 101 4.61 -6.81 -20.64
C ALA A 101 4.00 -5.40 -20.62
N HIS A 102 3.33 -4.99 -21.70
CA HIS A 102 2.59 -3.74 -21.73
C HIS A 102 1.47 -3.71 -20.69
N GLY A 103 0.69 -4.80 -20.56
CA GLY A 103 -0.35 -4.91 -19.54
C GLY A 103 0.20 -4.81 -18.11
N ILE A 104 1.33 -5.48 -17.85
CA ILE A 104 2.04 -5.39 -16.56
C ILE A 104 2.50 -3.96 -16.29
N THR A 105 3.05 -3.28 -17.30
CA THR A 105 3.52 -1.89 -17.19
C THR A 105 2.37 -0.94 -16.84
N VAL A 106 1.25 -1.05 -17.56
CA VAL A 106 0.05 -0.24 -17.29
C VAL A 106 -0.51 -0.53 -15.90
N GLY A 107 -0.61 -1.81 -15.52
CA GLY A 107 -1.07 -2.20 -14.19
C GLY A 107 -0.19 -1.65 -13.07
N ALA A 108 1.14 -1.71 -13.24
CA ALA A 108 2.08 -1.14 -12.27
C ALA A 108 1.91 0.38 -12.14
N TRP A 109 1.76 1.12 -13.24
CA TRP A 109 1.49 2.56 -13.19
C TRP A 109 0.16 2.89 -12.50
N ILE A 110 -0.91 2.13 -12.76
CA ILE A 110 -2.21 2.32 -12.10
C ILE A 110 -2.05 2.14 -10.58
N VAL A 111 -1.41 1.04 -10.15
CA VAL A 111 -1.18 0.76 -8.73
C VAL A 111 -0.31 1.83 -8.08
N LEU A 112 0.74 2.29 -8.77
CA LEU A 112 1.64 3.32 -8.26
C LEU A 112 0.94 4.67 -8.10
N ILE A 113 0.20 5.11 -9.11
CA ILE A 113 -0.56 6.36 -9.07
C ILE A 113 -1.65 6.28 -8.00
N GLY A 114 -2.39 5.17 -7.93
CA GLY A 114 -3.39 4.93 -6.89
C GLY A 114 -2.78 4.99 -5.49
N GLY A 115 -1.61 4.36 -5.29
CA GLY A 115 -0.86 4.42 -4.05
C GLY A 115 -0.39 5.82 -3.66
N LEU A 116 0.01 6.63 -4.64
CA LEU A 116 0.45 8.01 -4.40
C LEU A 116 -0.72 8.94 -4.03
N LEU A 117 -1.91 8.68 -4.58
CA LEU A 117 -3.13 9.43 -4.27
C LEU A 117 -3.82 8.96 -2.98
N ALA A 118 -3.66 7.69 -2.61
CA ALA A 118 -4.35 7.07 -1.48
C ALA A 118 -4.24 7.86 -0.16
N PRO A 119 -3.07 8.39 0.25
CA PRO A 119 -2.94 9.16 1.49
C PRO A 119 -3.79 10.43 1.52
N VAL A 120 -3.88 11.14 0.39
CA VAL A 120 -4.71 12.36 0.27
C VAL A 120 -6.18 12.01 0.37
N VAL A 121 -6.60 10.95 -0.32
CA VAL A 121 -7.98 10.44 -0.28
C VAL A 121 -8.33 9.95 1.13
N SER A 122 -7.45 9.18 1.76
CA SER A 122 -7.62 8.66 3.12
C SER A 122 -7.73 9.78 4.16
N TYR A 123 -6.90 10.83 4.06
CA TYR A 123 -7.03 11.99 4.93
C TYR A 123 -8.39 12.68 4.79
N ARG A 124 -8.84 12.93 3.56
CA ARG A 124 -10.14 13.57 3.30
C ARG A 124 -11.29 12.73 3.84
N TYR A 125 -11.24 11.42 3.58
CA TYR A 125 -12.20 10.47 4.12
C TYR A 125 -12.21 10.46 5.65
N ALA A 126 -11.05 10.53 6.30
CA ALA A 126 -10.96 10.59 7.75
C ALA A 126 -11.63 11.85 8.30
N VAL A 127 -11.32 13.03 7.73
CA VAL A 127 -11.91 14.31 8.16
C VAL A 127 -13.43 14.28 8.01
N GLU A 128 -13.93 13.87 6.84
CA GLU A 128 -15.37 13.77 6.61
C GLU A 128 -16.02 12.79 7.58
N ARG A 129 -15.44 11.59 7.76
CA ARG A 129 -15.95 10.60 8.70
C ARG A 129 -16.04 11.15 10.13
N PHE A 130 -15.07 11.95 10.58
CA PHE A 130 -15.09 12.61 11.87
C PHE A 130 -16.22 13.65 11.99
N ASP A 131 -16.45 14.46 10.96
CA ASP A 131 -17.50 15.49 10.98
C ASP A 131 -18.91 14.90 11.10
N TRP A 132 -19.11 13.67 10.61
CA TRP A 132 -20.40 12.96 10.66
C TRP A 132 -20.59 12.05 11.89
N TYR A 133 -19.63 11.96 12.81
CA TYR A 133 -19.81 11.18 14.03
C TYR A 133 -20.73 11.89 15.02
N ALA A 134 -22.01 11.54 15.02
CA ALA A 134 -22.93 11.79 16.12
C ALA A 134 -22.90 10.61 17.10
N LEU A 135 -22.74 10.89 18.41
CA LEU A 135 -22.98 9.91 19.47
C LEU A 135 -24.49 9.88 19.71
N GLU A 136 -25.17 8.86 19.19
CA GLU A 136 -26.50 8.45 19.68
C GLU A 136 -26.35 7.36 20.74
#